data_AF-V3YY07-F1
#
_entry.id   AF-V3YY07-F1
#
_cell.length_a   1.000
_cell.length_b   1.000
_cell.length_c   1.000
_cell.angle_alpha   90.00
_cell.angle_beta   90.00
_cell.angle_gamma   90.00
#
_symmetry.space_group_name_H-M   'P 1'
#
loop_
_entity.id
_entity.type
_entity.pdbx_description
1 polymer ?
#
loop_
_entity_poly.entity_id
_entity_poly.type
_entity_poly.pdbx_seq_one_letter_code
_entity_poly.pdbx_strand_id
1 'polypeptide(L)'
;MTQSPKCGPPPVVSNAVLKEVVHDSGDVYTAYYTCNTGFYFPLVNTSTCYGSKWSSGVHSKALESCSDLKQCNLAYKDGEYWLYPGVYGNTKTKIYCYGMSGGAPMEYVTLVKSNVMEFPLGTYIKSSGCKVKTAGSTKQGKVQFHKVRVLPESMRIQNADRRFATQVYGQLELKYGYAGACSVYDTSICPQRGTARIDVTSTGLIFGASNEWLGKGWHERFAVVSRTDHKIAVTGDGGCGGAEPKEPIKLELDPYYSEIFKNLLEICSSVSSNCYVGKGEGGDPPLNSATEPVCV
;
A
#
# COMPACT_ATOMS: atom_id res chain seq x y z
N MET A 1 -25.47 -29.75 -37.57
CA MET A 1 -24.73 -28.50 -37.85
C MET A 1 -25.04 -27.55 -36.71
N THR A 2 -24.06 -27.21 -35.87
CA THR A 2 -24.23 -26.17 -34.84
C THR A 2 -24.41 -24.84 -35.55
N GLN A 3 -25.61 -24.25 -35.46
CA GLN A 3 -25.84 -22.91 -36.02
C GLN A 3 -24.86 -21.93 -35.36
N SER A 4 -24.21 -21.13 -36.18
CA SER A 4 -23.29 -20.08 -35.72
C SER A 4 -24.06 -18.76 -35.56
N PRO A 5 -23.63 -17.87 -34.66
CA PRO A 5 -24.28 -16.58 -34.46
C PRO A 5 -24.32 -15.75 -35.75
N LYS A 6 -25.48 -15.19 -36.10
CA LYS A 6 -25.64 -14.27 -37.25
C LYS A 6 -24.81 -12.99 -37.10
N CYS A 7 -24.43 -12.65 -35.87
CA CYS A 7 -23.59 -11.49 -35.55
C CYS A 7 -22.10 -11.68 -35.91
N GLY A 8 -21.70 -12.85 -36.40
CA GLY A 8 -20.28 -13.19 -36.60
C GLY A 8 -19.57 -13.55 -35.28
N PRO A 9 -18.23 -13.57 -35.26
CA PRO A 9 -17.48 -13.93 -34.06
C PRO A 9 -17.76 -12.96 -32.90
N PRO A 10 -17.75 -13.44 -31.65
CA PRO A 10 -17.89 -12.57 -30.48
C PRO A 10 -16.82 -11.48 -30.42
N PRO A 11 -17.12 -10.31 -29.82
CA PRO A 11 -16.15 -9.23 -29.69
C PRO A 11 -14.93 -9.63 -28.86
N VAL A 12 -13.76 -9.14 -29.25
CA VAL A 12 -12.54 -9.26 -28.44
C VAL A 12 -12.62 -8.24 -27.30
N VAL A 13 -12.46 -8.70 -26.07
CA VAL A 13 -12.48 -7.87 -24.87
C VAL A 13 -11.07 -7.78 -24.31
N SER A 14 -10.56 -6.56 -24.13
CA SER A 14 -9.24 -6.33 -23.55
C SER A 14 -9.15 -6.88 -22.12
N ASN A 15 -8.03 -7.50 -21.78
CA ASN A 15 -7.76 -8.16 -20.48
C ASN A 15 -8.84 -9.18 -20.04
N ALA A 16 -9.48 -9.83 -21.00
CA ALA A 16 -10.42 -10.91 -20.76
C ALA A 16 -10.32 -11.97 -21.86
N VAL A 17 -10.80 -13.17 -21.55
CA VAL A 17 -10.85 -14.31 -22.46
C VAL A 17 -12.29 -14.73 -22.66
N LEU A 18 -12.67 -15.03 -23.91
CA LEU A 18 -13.95 -15.65 -24.22
C LEU A 18 -13.96 -17.07 -23.64
N LYS A 19 -14.90 -17.33 -22.73
CA LYS A 19 -15.05 -18.64 -22.08
C LYS A 19 -15.92 -19.57 -22.91
N GLU A 20 -17.10 -19.11 -23.29
CA GLU A 20 -18.10 -19.91 -24.01
C GLU A 20 -19.09 -19.00 -24.75
N VAL A 21 -19.74 -19.58 -25.76
CA VAL A 21 -20.87 -18.96 -26.46
C VAL A 21 -22.05 -19.92 -26.35
N VAL A 22 -23.11 -19.47 -25.72
CA VAL A 22 -24.32 -20.26 -25.47
C VAL A 22 -25.42 -19.80 -26.43
N HIS A 23 -26.16 -20.74 -26.99
CA HIS A 23 -27.36 -20.46 -27.76
C HIS A 23 -28.55 -20.41 -26.80
N ASP A 24 -29.21 -19.26 -26.69
CA ASP A 24 -30.27 -19.05 -25.70
C ASP A 24 -31.64 -19.45 -26.27
N SER A 25 -32.07 -18.79 -27.35
CA SER A 25 -33.32 -19.08 -28.06
C SER A 25 -33.36 -18.38 -29.42
N GLY A 26 -34.05 -18.96 -30.41
CA GLY A 26 -34.18 -18.36 -31.74
C GLY A 26 -32.80 -18.04 -32.37
N ASP A 27 -32.57 -16.78 -32.73
CA ASP A 27 -31.28 -16.28 -33.25
C ASP A 27 -30.41 -15.59 -32.17
N VAL A 28 -30.71 -15.82 -30.89
CA VAL A 28 -30.01 -15.17 -29.76
C VAL A 28 -28.88 -16.06 -29.24
N TYR A 29 -27.70 -15.47 -29.13
CA TYR A 29 -26.51 -16.12 -28.56
C TYR A 29 -25.88 -15.22 -27.50
N THR A 30 -25.38 -15.79 -26.41
CA THR A 30 -24.66 -15.05 -25.36
C THR A 30 -23.24 -15.54 -25.25
N ALA A 31 -22.28 -14.63 -25.41
CA ALA A 31 -20.86 -14.84 -25.21
C ALA A 31 -20.48 -14.47 -23.77
N TYR A 32 -19.87 -15.40 -23.05
CA TYR A 32 -19.43 -15.22 -21.67
C TYR A 32 -17.93 -15.01 -21.60
N TYR A 33 -17.49 -14.03 -20.83
CA TYR A 33 -16.09 -13.67 -20.68
C TYR A 33 -15.61 -13.90 -19.26
N THR A 34 -14.32 -14.16 -19.11
CA THR A 34 -13.62 -14.19 -17.82
C THR A 34 -12.42 -13.24 -17.89
N CYS A 35 -12.25 -12.40 -16.88
CA CYS A 35 -11.12 -11.47 -16.82
C CYS A 35 -9.79 -12.19 -16.61
N ASN A 36 -8.72 -11.59 -17.11
CA ASN A 36 -7.36 -11.94 -16.72
C ASN A 36 -7.14 -11.62 -15.22
N THR A 37 -6.16 -12.27 -14.61
CA THR A 37 -5.78 -12.02 -13.22
C THR A 37 -5.53 -10.53 -12.97
N GLY A 38 -6.13 -10.00 -11.91
CA GLY A 38 -6.05 -8.58 -11.55
C GLY A 38 -7.06 -7.67 -12.23
N PHE A 39 -7.99 -8.23 -13.00
CA PHE A 39 -9.08 -7.49 -13.64
C PHE A 39 -10.45 -8.04 -13.23
N TYR A 40 -11.48 -7.22 -13.37
CA TYR A 40 -12.88 -7.57 -13.10
C TYR A 40 -13.84 -6.86 -14.05
N PHE A 41 -15.08 -7.37 -14.14
CA PHE A 41 -16.15 -6.72 -14.90
C PHE A 41 -16.98 -5.84 -13.96
N PRO A 42 -16.98 -4.51 -14.10
CA PRO A 42 -17.72 -3.62 -13.21
C PRO A 42 -19.24 -3.63 -13.46
N LEU A 43 -19.69 -4.08 -14.64
CA LEU A 43 -21.09 -4.07 -15.05
C LEU A 43 -21.56 -5.45 -15.50
N VAL A 44 -21.09 -5.89 -16.67
CA VAL A 44 -21.49 -7.15 -17.30
C VAL A 44 -20.27 -7.90 -17.85
N ASN A 45 -20.32 -9.21 -17.74
CA ASN A 45 -19.31 -10.13 -18.28
C ASN A 45 -19.82 -10.89 -19.51
N THR A 46 -20.92 -10.43 -20.11
CA THR A 46 -21.58 -11.07 -21.25
C THR A 46 -21.87 -10.10 -22.37
N SER A 47 -21.69 -10.57 -23.60
CA SER A 47 -22.16 -9.88 -24.81
C SER A 47 -23.21 -10.75 -25.49
N THR A 48 -24.36 -10.18 -25.82
CA THR A 48 -25.49 -10.89 -26.41
C THR A 48 -25.63 -10.49 -27.88
N CYS A 49 -25.67 -11.48 -28.75
CA CYS A 49 -26.00 -11.33 -30.17
C CYS A 49 -27.53 -11.30 -30.30
N TYR A 50 -28.05 -10.18 -30.80
CA TYR A 50 -29.45 -10.05 -31.19
C TYR A 50 -29.53 -9.52 -32.63
N GLY A 51 -30.14 -10.29 -33.52
CA GLY A 51 -30.17 -9.99 -34.95
C GLY A 51 -28.79 -10.16 -35.59
N SER A 52 -28.12 -9.05 -35.89
CA SER A 52 -26.84 -9.02 -36.61
C SER A 52 -25.74 -8.23 -35.89
N LYS A 53 -25.93 -7.92 -34.60
CA LYS A 53 -24.92 -7.23 -33.76
C LYS A 53 -24.81 -7.82 -32.36
N TRP A 54 -23.59 -7.87 -31.87
CA TRP A 54 -23.26 -8.11 -30.47
C TRP A 54 -23.55 -6.88 -29.63
N SER A 55 -24.01 -7.07 -28.40
CA SER A 55 -24.19 -5.99 -27.43
C SER A 55 -22.84 -5.40 -27.02
N SER A 56 -22.82 -4.09 -26.81
CA SER A 56 -21.66 -3.36 -26.30
C SER A 56 -21.69 -3.28 -24.77
N GLY A 57 -20.59 -2.84 -24.16
CA GLY A 57 -20.51 -2.59 -22.72
C GLY A 57 -19.71 -3.61 -21.92
N VAL A 58 -19.29 -4.72 -22.54
CA VAL A 58 -18.35 -5.66 -21.92
C VAL A 58 -16.95 -5.05 -21.93
N HIS A 59 -16.48 -4.65 -20.76
CA HIS A 59 -15.12 -4.16 -20.57
C HIS A 59 -14.60 -4.59 -19.21
N SER A 60 -13.35 -5.03 -19.17
CA SER A 60 -12.66 -5.33 -17.91
C SER A 60 -12.02 -4.06 -17.35
N LYS A 61 -11.85 -4.02 -16.04
CA LYS A 61 -11.17 -2.95 -15.30
C LYS A 61 -10.14 -3.56 -14.35
N ALA A 62 -8.99 -2.93 -14.20
CA ALA A 62 -7.96 -3.35 -13.25
C ALA A 62 -8.41 -3.15 -11.80
N LEU A 63 -7.95 -4.01 -10.91
CA LEU A 63 -8.15 -3.92 -9.46
C LEU A 63 -7.06 -3.06 -8.82
N GLU A 64 -7.08 -1.76 -9.11
CA GLU A 64 -6.00 -0.84 -8.72
C GLU A 64 -6.15 -0.32 -7.29
N SER A 65 -7.39 -0.31 -6.76
CA SER A 65 -7.72 0.28 -5.46
C SER A 65 -8.62 -0.62 -4.60
N CYS A 66 -8.73 -0.27 -3.32
CA CYS A 66 -9.70 -0.90 -2.42
C CYS A 66 -11.15 -0.60 -2.83
N SER A 67 -11.38 0.52 -3.51
CA SER A 67 -12.69 0.85 -4.08
C SER A 67 -13.06 -0.11 -5.21
N ASP A 68 -12.11 -0.43 -6.09
CA ASP A 68 -12.31 -1.41 -7.16
C ASP A 68 -12.59 -2.79 -6.59
N LEU A 69 -11.81 -3.19 -5.57
CA LEU A 69 -12.01 -4.44 -4.85
C LEU A 69 -13.42 -4.53 -4.23
N LYS A 70 -13.89 -3.45 -3.61
CA LYS A 70 -15.25 -3.38 -3.05
C LYS A 70 -16.32 -3.46 -4.13
N GLN A 71 -16.14 -2.75 -5.25
CA GLN A 71 -17.08 -2.80 -6.37
C GLN A 71 -17.13 -4.21 -6.97
N CYS A 72 -15.98 -4.89 -7.03
CA CYS A 72 -15.87 -6.27 -7.47
C CYS A 72 -16.72 -7.19 -6.58
N ASN A 73 -16.59 -7.06 -5.26
CA ASN A 73 -17.35 -7.86 -4.31
C ASN A 73 -17.68 -7.08 -3.03
N LEU A 74 -18.95 -6.72 -2.87
CA LEU A 74 -19.48 -5.97 -1.73
C LEU A 74 -19.33 -6.71 -0.38
N ALA A 75 -19.09 -8.03 -0.40
CA ALA A 75 -18.90 -8.82 0.81
C ALA A 75 -17.50 -8.66 1.42
N TYR A 76 -16.52 -8.13 0.67
CA TYR A 76 -15.17 -7.92 1.20
C TYR A 76 -15.15 -6.97 2.39
N LYS A 77 -14.24 -7.26 3.32
CA LYS A 77 -14.08 -6.59 4.62
C LYS A 77 -12.68 -6.01 4.70
N ASP A 78 -12.41 -5.27 5.77
CA ASP A 78 -11.06 -4.77 6.00
C ASP A 78 -10.07 -5.94 6.09
N GLY A 79 -8.89 -5.81 5.45
CA GLY A 79 -7.93 -6.91 5.36
C GLY A 79 -6.84 -6.72 4.32
N GLU A 80 -5.93 -7.69 4.24
CA GLU A 80 -4.84 -7.75 3.26
C GLU A 80 -5.31 -8.35 1.93
N TYR A 81 -5.09 -7.62 0.85
CA TYR A 81 -5.49 -8.00 -0.50
C TYR A 81 -4.37 -7.79 -1.50
N TRP A 82 -4.41 -8.57 -2.58
CA TRP A 82 -3.57 -8.35 -3.73
C TRP A 82 -4.25 -7.37 -4.70
N LEU A 83 -3.70 -6.17 -4.80
CA LEU A 83 -4.12 -5.17 -5.78
C LEU A 83 -3.11 -5.11 -6.94
N TYR A 84 -3.49 -4.46 -8.02
CA TYR A 84 -2.71 -4.36 -9.26
C TYR A 84 -2.59 -2.89 -9.66
N PRO A 85 -1.82 -2.06 -8.93
CA PRO A 85 -1.77 -0.62 -9.19
C PRO A 85 -1.23 -0.30 -10.58
N GLY A 86 -1.90 0.59 -11.30
CA GLY A 86 -1.50 1.00 -12.65
C GLY A 86 -0.10 1.65 -12.70
N VAL A 87 0.31 2.35 -11.64
CA VAL A 87 1.66 2.93 -11.52
C VAL A 87 2.79 1.91 -11.53
N TYR A 88 2.47 0.65 -11.25
CA TYR A 88 3.39 -0.48 -11.29
C TYR A 88 3.12 -1.38 -12.50
N GLY A 89 2.46 -0.87 -13.54
CA GLY A 89 2.13 -1.64 -14.73
C GLY A 89 1.21 -2.83 -14.42
N ASN A 90 0.28 -2.66 -13.47
CA ASN A 90 -0.60 -3.72 -12.97
C ASN A 90 0.17 -4.91 -12.35
N THR A 91 1.30 -4.64 -11.70
CA THR A 91 2.01 -5.67 -10.95
C THR A 91 1.35 -5.89 -9.59
N LYS A 92 1.16 -7.17 -9.24
CA LYS A 92 0.57 -7.64 -7.99
C LYS A 92 1.29 -7.05 -6.77
N THR A 93 0.55 -6.34 -5.92
CA THR A 93 1.05 -5.63 -4.72
C THR A 93 0.17 -5.92 -3.51
N LYS A 94 0.76 -6.24 -2.36
CA LYS A 94 0.00 -6.51 -1.11
C LYS A 94 -0.38 -5.19 -0.46
N ILE A 95 -1.68 -4.95 -0.31
CA ILE A 95 -2.24 -3.72 0.26
C ILE A 95 -3.31 -4.08 1.27
N TYR A 96 -3.29 -3.42 2.42
CA TYR A 96 -4.34 -3.48 3.41
C TYR A 96 -5.46 -2.50 3.03
N CYS A 97 -6.67 -3.01 2.84
CA CYS A 97 -7.86 -2.21 2.65
C CYS A 97 -8.56 -1.94 3.97
N TYR A 98 -8.78 -0.65 4.26
CA TYR A 98 -9.49 -0.19 5.45
C TYR A 98 -10.79 0.50 5.08
N GLY A 99 -11.83 0.36 5.90
CA GLY A 99 -13.11 1.04 5.68
C GLY A 99 -13.93 0.42 4.55
N MET A 100 -13.77 -0.87 4.29
CA MET A 100 -14.50 -1.63 3.27
C MET A 100 -16.00 -1.67 3.53
N SER A 101 -16.45 -1.46 4.77
CA SER A 101 -17.86 -1.25 5.08
C SER A 101 -18.41 0.10 4.57
N GLY A 102 -17.57 1.13 4.46
CA GLY A 102 -17.94 2.50 4.06
C GLY A 102 -17.81 2.78 2.57
N GLY A 103 -18.27 3.95 2.11
CA GLY A 103 -18.28 4.31 0.68
C GLY A 103 -16.92 4.64 0.06
N ALA A 104 -15.89 4.85 0.89
CA ALA A 104 -14.56 5.27 0.46
C ALA A 104 -13.49 4.50 1.24
N PRO A 105 -13.23 3.23 0.89
CA PRO A 105 -12.15 2.47 1.50
C PRO A 105 -10.79 3.10 1.16
N MET A 106 -9.78 2.80 1.96
CA MET A 106 -8.45 3.40 1.88
C MET A 106 -7.35 2.33 1.92
N GLU A 107 -6.27 2.61 1.21
CA GLU A 107 -5.12 1.74 1.00
C GLU A 107 -4.01 2.02 2.02
N TYR A 108 -3.50 0.96 2.63
CA TYR A 108 -2.38 1.03 3.56
C TYR A 108 -1.34 -0.05 3.24
N VAL A 109 -0.07 0.28 3.45
CA VAL A 109 1.00 -0.71 3.53
C VAL A 109 1.16 -1.12 4.98
N THR A 110 1.02 -2.41 5.25
CA THR A 110 1.28 -2.99 6.57
C THR A 110 2.77 -3.11 6.80
N LEU A 111 3.26 -2.56 7.91
CA LEU A 111 4.67 -2.61 8.26
C LEU A 111 4.92 -3.85 9.14
N VAL A 112 5.93 -4.65 8.80
CA VAL A 112 6.33 -5.82 9.62
C VAL A 112 6.90 -5.36 10.96
N LYS A 113 7.63 -4.25 10.96
CA LYS A 113 8.11 -3.58 12.17
C LYS A 113 7.56 -2.17 12.21
N SER A 114 7.12 -1.73 13.38
CA SER A 114 6.60 -0.38 13.54
C SER A 114 7.67 0.66 13.26
N ASN A 115 7.33 1.65 12.45
CA ASN A 115 8.21 2.77 12.15
C ASN A 115 8.05 3.88 13.19
N VAL A 116 9.15 4.52 13.57
CA VAL A 116 9.19 5.39 14.76
C VAL A 116 9.54 6.82 14.37
N MET A 117 8.69 7.77 14.76
CA MET A 117 8.98 9.21 14.70
C MET A 117 9.08 9.74 16.12
N GLU A 118 10.14 10.47 16.43
CA GLU A 118 10.45 10.91 17.79
C GLU A 118 10.93 12.35 17.80
N PHE A 119 10.21 13.17 18.57
CA PHE A 119 10.57 14.51 18.99
C PHE A 119 10.73 14.47 20.52
N PRO A 120 11.95 14.26 21.03
CA PRO A 120 12.17 13.93 22.43
C PRO A 120 11.89 15.10 23.38
N LEU A 121 11.57 14.76 24.63
CA LEU A 121 11.30 15.72 25.71
C LEU A 121 12.54 16.51 26.13
N GLY A 122 12.37 17.76 26.55
CA GLY A 122 13.47 18.61 27.03
C GLY A 122 14.40 19.17 25.96
N THR A 123 15.42 19.91 26.39
CA THR A 123 16.38 20.63 25.53
C THR A 123 17.79 20.52 26.09
N TYR A 124 18.82 20.73 25.27
CA TYR A 124 20.17 20.91 25.82
C TYR A 124 20.25 22.16 26.72
N ILE A 125 20.97 22.04 27.82
CA ILE A 125 21.20 23.12 28.78
C ILE A 125 22.43 23.92 28.33
N LYS A 126 22.25 25.23 28.17
CA LYS A 126 23.31 26.17 27.79
C LYS A 126 24.55 25.99 28.67
N SER A 127 25.73 25.87 28.04
CA SER A 127 27.04 25.82 28.70
C SER A 127 27.25 24.61 29.61
N SER A 128 26.52 23.52 29.38
CA SER A 128 26.68 22.27 30.16
C SER A 128 27.04 21.05 29.29
N GLY A 129 27.33 21.30 28.01
CA GLY A 129 27.51 20.26 27.01
C GLY A 129 26.18 19.56 26.70
N CYS A 130 26.24 18.26 26.42
CA CYS A 130 25.08 17.50 25.95
C CYS A 130 24.11 17.04 27.07
N LYS A 131 24.10 17.75 28.20
CA LYS A 131 23.14 17.49 29.28
C LYS A 131 21.78 18.06 28.90
N VAL A 132 20.74 17.25 29.09
CA VAL A 132 19.37 17.59 28.74
C VAL A 132 18.61 18.03 29.99
N LYS A 133 17.94 19.19 29.92
CA LYS A 133 16.90 19.56 30.88
C LYS A 133 15.56 19.11 30.34
N THR A 134 14.95 18.14 31.02
CA THR A 134 13.58 17.73 30.73
C THR A 134 12.64 18.85 31.19
N ALA A 135 11.98 19.49 30.23
CA ALA A 135 10.85 20.37 30.45
C ALA A 135 9.74 19.88 29.53
N GLY A 136 8.55 19.66 30.06
CA GLY A 136 7.41 19.23 29.26
C GLY A 136 7.01 20.34 28.29
N SER A 137 7.00 20.03 27.00
CA SER A 137 6.42 20.88 25.95
C SER A 137 5.35 20.09 25.22
N THR A 138 4.26 20.77 24.84
CA THR A 138 3.21 20.19 23.99
C THR A 138 3.71 19.88 22.58
N LYS A 139 4.87 20.43 22.18
CA LYS A 139 5.51 20.24 20.87
C LYS A 139 6.48 19.05 20.83
N GLN A 140 6.34 18.09 21.72
CA GLN A 140 7.21 16.92 21.82
C GLN A 140 6.35 15.66 21.84
N GLY A 141 6.91 14.55 21.38
CA GLY A 141 6.21 13.28 21.37
C GLY A 141 6.98 12.16 20.68
N LYS A 142 6.42 10.97 20.75
CA LYS A 142 6.89 9.80 20.02
C LYS A 142 5.70 9.05 19.48
N VAL A 143 5.76 8.71 18.20
CA VAL A 143 4.69 8.03 17.47
C VAL A 143 5.26 6.80 16.79
N GLN A 144 4.56 5.69 16.90
CA GLN A 144 4.86 4.44 16.19
C GLN A 144 3.77 4.19 15.15
N PHE A 145 4.16 3.99 13.89
CA PHE A 145 3.27 3.67 12.79
C PHE A 145 3.32 2.17 12.53
N HIS A 146 2.16 1.50 12.49
CA HIS A 146 2.04 0.06 12.20
C HIS A 146 1.56 -0.21 10.78
N LYS A 147 0.84 0.76 10.19
CA LYS A 147 0.54 0.83 8.76
C LYS A 147 0.68 2.26 8.30
N VAL A 148 0.98 2.44 7.02
CA VAL A 148 1.10 3.77 6.40
C VAL A 148 0.14 3.88 5.24
N ARG A 149 -0.64 4.96 5.22
CA ARG A 149 -1.58 5.21 4.13
C ARG A 149 -0.80 5.50 2.85
N VAL A 150 -1.19 4.87 1.75
CA VAL A 150 -0.64 5.14 0.42
C VAL A 150 -1.74 5.63 -0.51
N LEU A 151 -1.38 6.46 -1.48
CA LEU A 151 -2.28 6.87 -2.56
C LEU A 151 -2.07 5.93 -3.75
N PRO A 152 -3.08 5.16 -4.20
CA PRO A 152 -2.91 4.13 -5.23
C PRO A 152 -2.41 4.70 -6.57
N GLU A 153 -2.73 5.96 -6.89
CA GLU A 153 -2.37 6.62 -8.15
C GLU A 153 -0.89 7.03 -8.23
N SER A 154 -0.16 6.97 -7.10
CA SER A 154 1.25 7.39 -7.06
C SER A 154 2.14 6.53 -6.17
N MET A 155 1.54 5.65 -5.38
CA MET A 155 2.19 4.87 -4.32
C MET A 155 3.04 5.73 -3.38
N ARG A 156 2.56 6.95 -3.12
CA ARG A 156 3.14 7.88 -2.16
C ARG A 156 2.44 7.79 -0.82
N ILE A 157 3.23 7.85 0.25
CA ILE A 157 2.74 7.82 1.62
C ILE A 157 2.07 9.15 1.96
N GLN A 158 0.83 9.10 2.43
CA GLN A 158 0.16 10.26 3.02
C GLN A 158 0.64 10.46 4.46
N ASN A 159 1.70 11.27 4.61
CA ASN A 159 2.45 11.45 5.84
C ASN A 159 1.63 11.94 7.06
N ALA A 160 0.51 12.62 6.84
CA ALA A 160 -0.36 13.12 7.91
C ALA A 160 -1.39 12.08 8.39
N ASP A 161 -1.56 10.95 7.71
CA ASP A 161 -2.47 9.91 8.16
C ASP A 161 -1.86 9.15 9.33
N ARG A 162 -2.60 9.12 10.45
CA ARG A 162 -2.17 8.50 11.71
C ARG A 162 -3.12 7.40 12.18
N ARG A 163 -3.98 6.90 11.31
CA ARG A 163 -5.06 5.97 11.70
C ARG A 163 -4.54 4.69 12.32
N PHE A 164 -3.41 4.20 11.82
CA PHE A 164 -2.71 3.02 12.35
C PHE A 164 -1.42 3.39 13.10
N ALA A 165 -1.43 4.54 13.77
CA ALA A 165 -0.31 4.99 14.58
C ALA A 165 -0.67 4.99 16.08
N THR A 166 0.30 4.68 16.92
CA THR A 166 0.21 4.74 18.37
C THR A 166 1.04 5.90 18.89
N GLN A 167 0.41 6.82 19.63
CA GLN A 167 1.13 7.82 20.40
C GLN A 167 1.74 7.14 21.63
N VAL A 168 3.07 7.12 21.72
CA VAL A 168 3.79 6.53 22.86
C VAL A 168 3.86 7.51 24.03
N TYR A 169 4.21 8.76 23.75
CA TYR A 169 4.15 9.85 24.72
C TYR A 169 4.04 11.19 24.01
N GLY A 170 3.69 12.24 24.77
CA GLY A 170 3.54 13.60 24.26
C GLY A 170 2.25 13.79 23.47
N GLN A 171 1.97 15.04 23.11
CA GLN A 171 0.73 15.42 22.43
C GLN A 171 0.98 15.90 20.99
N LEU A 172 2.24 15.95 20.56
CA LEU A 172 2.57 16.36 19.21
C LEU A 172 2.17 15.27 18.21
N GLU A 173 1.37 15.68 17.24
CA GLU A 173 0.99 14.87 16.09
C GLU A 173 2.13 14.77 15.08
N LEU A 174 3.11 13.91 15.36
CA LEU A 174 4.23 13.69 14.46
C LEU A 174 3.76 13.03 13.16
N LYS A 175 4.08 13.68 12.04
CA LYS A 175 3.88 13.16 10.69
C LYS A 175 4.91 12.08 10.38
N TYR A 176 4.54 11.14 9.52
CA TYR A 176 5.44 10.09 9.06
C TYR A 176 6.67 10.68 8.36
N GLY A 177 7.86 10.24 8.77
CA GLY A 177 9.15 10.72 8.28
C GLY A 177 9.69 11.98 8.97
N TYR A 178 8.97 12.57 9.93
CA TYR A 178 9.44 13.75 10.65
C TYR A 178 10.43 13.39 11.77
N ALA A 179 11.51 14.15 11.87
CA ALA A 179 12.50 14.08 12.96
C ALA A 179 12.83 15.48 13.44
N GLY A 180 12.71 15.78 14.73
CA GLY A 180 13.03 17.13 15.25
C GLY A 180 13.20 17.19 16.75
N ALA A 181 13.83 18.25 17.24
CA ALA A 181 14.04 18.49 18.67
C ALA A 181 14.16 20.00 18.96
N CYS A 182 14.06 20.37 20.25
CA CYS A 182 14.03 21.76 20.72
C CYS A 182 15.35 22.23 21.36
N SER A 183 16.50 21.73 20.92
CA SER A 183 17.79 22.18 21.44
C SER A 183 18.24 23.49 20.77
N VAL A 184 18.10 24.62 21.46
CA VAL A 184 18.65 25.91 20.98
C VAL A 184 20.17 26.00 21.20
N TYR A 185 20.68 25.30 22.21
CA TYR A 185 22.08 25.36 22.64
C TYR A 185 22.83 24.07 22.30
N ASP A 186 24.14 24.21 22.11
CA ASP A 186 25.10 23.11 21.98
C ASP A 186 24.81 22.12 20.82
N THR A 187 23.93 22.45 19.87
CA THR A 187 23.58 21.61 18.72
C THR A 187 24.64 21.51 17.63
N SER A 188 25.74 22.26 17.75
CA SER A 188 26.93 22.10 16.91
C SER A 188 27.92 21.07 17.46
N ILE A 189 27.83 20.75 18.75
CA ILE A 189 28.75 19.85 19.44
C ILE A 189 28.06 18.58 19.94
N CYS A 190 26.74 18.63 20.10
CA CYS A 190 25.94 17.52 20.59
C CYS A 190 25.19 16.79 19.47
N PRO A 191 24.95 15.47 19.64
CA PRO A 191 24.17 14.70 18.69
C PRO A 191 22.76 15.28 18.51
N GLN A 192 22.23 15.18 17.29
CA GLN A 192 20.82 15.50 17.04
C GLN A 192 19.92 14.50 17.77
N ARG A 193 18.89 15.00 18.45
CA ARG A 193 18.10 14.17 19.37
C ARG A 193 16.83 13.58 18.76
N GLY A 194 16.17 14.32 17.87
CA GLY A 194 14.99 13.86 17.16
C GLY A 194 15.35 12.76 16.17
N THR A 195 14.47 11.77 15.99
CA THR A 195 14.72 10.65 15.08
C THR A 195 13.48 10.25 14.29
N ALA A 196 13.66 9.94 13.01
CA ALA A 196 12.72 9.19 12.19
C ALA A 196 13.41 7.90 11.75
N ARG A 197 12.83 6.75 12.08
CA ARG A 197 13.30 5.42 11.66
C ARG A 197 12.18 4.76 10.87
N ILE A 198 12.39 4.62 9.57
CA ILE A 198 11.42 4.00 8.66
C ILE A 198 12.04 2.76 8.01
N ASP A 199 11.26 1.68 8.02
CA ASP A 199 11.62 0.35 7.53
C ASP A 199 10.41 -0.20 6.75
N VAL A 200 10.63 -0.58 5.49
CA VAL A 200 9.64 -1.23 4.61
C VAL A 200 10.08 -2.64 4.22
N THR A 201 11.05 -3.21 4.93
CA THR A 201 11.51 -4.59 4.70
C THR A 201 10.33 -5.56 4.75
N SER A 202 10.33 -6.55 3.85
CA SER A 202 9.31 -7.61 3.75
C SER A 202 7.89 -7.13 3.44
N THR A 203 7.74 -5.92 2.90
CA THR A 203 6.46 -5.42 2.38
C THR A 203 6.30 -5.65 0.87
N GLY A 204 7.38 -6.07 0.19
CA GLY A 204 7.47 -6.10 -1.27
C GLY A 204 7.66 -4.75 -1.93
N LEU A 205 7.98 -3.74 -1.13
CA LEU A 205 8.23 -2.38 -1.57
C LEU A 205 9.59 -1.88 -1.06
N ILE A 206 10.16 -0.96 -1.83
CA ILE A 206 11.37 -0.19 -1.51
C ILE A 206 11.06 1.30 -1.55
N PHE A 207 11.95 2.11 -0.97
CA PHE A 207 11.93 3.55 -1.09
C PHE A 207 12.47 3.98 -2.45
N GLY A 208 11.70 4.80 -3.17
CA GLY A 208 12.19 5.41 -4.41
C GLY A 208 13.45 6.26 -4.18
N ALA A 209 14.37 6.25 -5.15
CA ALA A 209 15.63 6.97 -5.07
C ALA A 209 15.45 8.49 -4.87
N SER A 210 14.35 9.05 -5.37
CA SER A 210 14.01 10.48 -5.31
C SER A 210 13.53 10.98 -3.94
N ASN A 211 13.37 10.11 -2.94
CA ASN A 211 12.94 10.55 -1.62
C ASN A 211 14.02 11.42 -0.98
N GLU A 212 13.68 12.62 -0.55
CA GLU A 212 14.60 13.59 0.06
C GLU A 212 13.99 14.18 1.34
N TRP A 213 14.84 14.69 2.22
CA TRP A 213 14.43 15.42 3.42
C TRP A 213 14.89 16.86 3.30
N LEU A 214 14.07 17.78 3.82
CA LEU A 214 14.41 19.19 3.94
C LEU A 214 14.38 19.62 5.39
N GLY A 215 15.11 20.70 5.68
CA GLY A 215 15.12 21.33 6.98
C GLY A 215 13.78 22.00 7.29
N LYS A 216 13.27 21.81 8.51
CA LYS A 216 11.99 22.37 8.95
C LYS A 216 12.07 22.94 10.35
N GLY A 217 11.41 24.07 10.59
CA GLY A 217 11.33 24.72 11.89
C GLY A 217 12.41 25.79 12.07
N TRP A 218 12.66 26.22 13.30
CA TRP A 218 13.62 27.29 13.60
C TRP A 218 15.00 26.71 13.93
N HIS A 219 16.06 27.28 13.32
CA HIS A 219 17.44 26.80 13.42
C HIS A 219 17.58 25.30 13.19
N GLU A 220 16.92 24.84 12.14
CA GLU A 220 16.87 23.45 11.76
C GLU A 220 18.27 22.88 11.52
N ARG A 221 18.49 21.70 12.10
CA ARG A 221 19.68 20.89 11.87
C ARG A 221 19.20 19.47 11.69
N PHE A 222 19.63 18.82 10.63
CA PHE A 222 19.26 17.43 10.40
C PHE A 222 20.35 16.68 9.65
N ALA A 223 20.23 15.36 9.63
CA ALA A 223 21.06 14.49 8.84
C ALA A 223 20.27 13.24 8.45
N VAL A 224 20.43 12.77 7.21
CA VAL A 224 20.04 11.40 6.84
C VAL A 224 21.20 10.50 7.23
N VAL A 225 21.09 9.84 8.38
CA VAL A 225 22.20 9.09 9.00
C VAL A 225 22.45 7.74 8.35
N SER A 226 21.41 7.13 7.77
CA SER A 226 21.55 5.93 6.96
C SER A 226 20.41 5.80 5.96
N ARG A 227 20.72 5.20 4.81
CA ARG A 227 19.77 4.90 3.75
C ARG A 227 20.15 3.60 3.05
N THR A 228 19.18 2.73 2.92
CA THR A 228 19.16 1.59 1.99
C THR A 228 17.84 1.67 1.21
N ASP A 229 17.61 0.72 0.30
CA ASP A 229 16.36 0.63 -0.43
C ASP A 229 15.16 0.36 0.50
N HIS A 230 15.36 -0.33 1.63
CA HIS A 230 14.28 -0.67 2.56
C HIS A 230 14.25 0.14 3.84
N LYS A 231 15.34 0.85 4.19
CA LYS A 231 15.46 1.52 5.49
C LYS A 231 16.02 2.92 5.34
N ILE A 232 15.42 3.87 6.05
CA ILE A 232 15.93 5.23 6.16
C ILE A 232 15.91 5.64 7.63
N ALA A 233 17.01 6.21 8.09
CA ALA A 233 17.09 6.86 9.38
C ALA A 233 17.48 8.33 9.19
N VAL A 234 16.71 9.21 9.82
CA VAL A 234 16.92 10.66 9.81
C VAL A 234 16.99 11.15 11.24
N THR A 235 17.92 12.04 11.52
CA THR A 235 17.99 12.76 12.80
C THR A 235 17.70 14.23 12.59
N GLY A 236 17.13 14.89 13.60
CA GLY A 236 16.77 16.31 13.54
C GLY A 236 16.85 16.98 14.90
N ASP A 237 17.28 18.23 14.94
CA ASP A 237 17.30 19.10 16.12
C ASP A 237 17.28 20.58 15.69
N GLY A 238 17.40 21.49 16.66
CA GLY A 238 17.42 22.92 16.44
C GLY A 238 16.61 23.67 17.47
N GLY A 239 16.28 24.92 17.18
CA GLY A 239 15.34 25.73 17.97
C GLY A 239 13.88 25.26 17.79
N CYS A 240 13.59 24.01 18.12
CA CYS A 240 12.37 23.31 17.72
C CYS A 240 12.32 23.11 16.20
N GLY A 241 13.48 22.77 15.64
CA GLY A 241 13.68 22.45 14.23
C GLY A 241 14.03 20.98 14.02
N GLY A 242 14.24 20.62 12.77
CA GLY A 242 14.58 19.27 12.36
C GLY A 242 14.39 19.06 10.86
N ALA A 243 13.81 17.93 10.48
CA ALA A 243 13.56 17.57 9.10
C ALA A 243 12.18 16.95 8.88
N GLU A 244 11.68 17.16 7.66
CA GLU A 244 10.52 16.47 7.12
C GLU A 244 10.84 16.00 5.69
N PRO A 245 10.14 14.97 5.17
CA PRO A 245 10.24 14.60 3.76
C PRO A 245 9.90 15.81 2.88
N LYS A 246 10.75 16.09 1.89
CA LYS A 246 10.57 17.20 0.93
C LYS A 246 9.29 17.05 0.12
N GLU A 247 8.97 15.81 -0.24
CA GLU A 247 7.74 15.41 -0.88
C GLU A 247 7.17 14.17 -0.15
N PRO A 248 5.89 13.83 -0.35
CA PRO A 248 5.36 12.55 0.11
C PRO A 248 6.25 11.37 -0.33
N ILE A 249 6.65 10.55 0.64
CA ILE A 249 7.62 9.46 0.42
C ILE A 249 7.04 8.49 -0.61
N LYS A 250 7.73 8.32 -1.73
CA LYS A 250 7.38 7.39 -2.80
C LYS A 250 7.89 5.99 -2.48
N LEU A 251 7.01 5.00 -2.63
CA LEU A 251 7.37 3.59 -2.64
C LEU A 251 7.46 3.09 -4.08
N GLU A 252 8.29 2.09 -4.30
CA GLU A 252 8.48 1.40 -5.57
C GLU A 252 8.45 -0.11 -5.32
N LEU A 253 8.23 -0.90 -6.36
CA LEU A 253 8.29 -2.36 -6.24
C LEU A 253 9.70 -2.81 -5.88
N ASP A 254 9.78 -3.75 -4.94
CA ASP A 254 11.02 -4.48 -4.71
C ASP A 254 11.21 -5.53 -5.82
N PRO A 255 12.23 -5.38 -6.69
CA PRO A 255 12.46 -6.32 -7.79
C PRO A 255 12.75 -7.74 -7.30
N TYR A 256 13.28 -7.90 -6.09
CA TYR A 256 13.67 -9.19 -5.52
C TYR A 256 12.55 -9.88 -4.76
N TYR A 257 11.49 -9.16 -4.41
CA TYR A 257 10.37 -9.74 -3.67
C TYR A 257 9.58 -10.75 -4.51
N SER A 258 9.48 -10.52 -5.83
CA SER A 258 8.75 -11.42 -6.74
C SER A 258 9.41 -12.80 -6.89
N GLU A 259 10.73 -12.89 -6.78
CA GLU A 259 11.49 -14.15 -6.91
C GLU A 259 11.27 -15.10 -5.73
N ILE A 260 11.01 -14.56 -4.53
CA ILE A 260 10.78 -15.37 -3.32
C ILE A 260 9.44 -16.10 -3.40
N PHE A 261 8.40 -15.49 -3.98
CA PHE A 261 7.06 -16.09 -4.10
C PHE A 261 6.84 -16.91 -5.38
N LYS A 262 7.67 -16.74 -6.42
CA LYS A 262 7.66 -17.63 -7.60
C LYS A 262 7.93 -19.09 -7.22
N ASN A 263 8.67 -19.34 -6.14
CA ASN A 263 9.01 -20.69 -5.67
C ASN A 263 7.97 -21.31 -4.71
N LEU A 264 6.87 -20.60 -4.38
CA LEU A 264 5.94 -21.00 -3.30
C LEU A 264 4.46 -21.07 -3.72
N LEU A 265 4.13 -20.86 -4.99
CA LEU A 265 2.74 -20.83 -5.48
C LEU A 265 2.56 -21.62 -6.79
N GLU A 266 2.65 -22.94 -6.70
CA GLU A 266 1.71 -23.80 -7.44
C GLU A 266 0.64 -24.25 -6.46
N ILE A 267 -0.59 -24.42 -6.94
CA ILE A 267 -1.79 -24.90 -6.21
C ILE A 267 -2.68 -23.77 -5.65
N CYS A 268 -3.59 -23.29 -6.49
CA CYS A 268 -5.04 -23.24 -6.23
C CYS A 268 -5.75 -22.60 -7.44
N SER A 269 -6.21 -23.41 -8.38
CA SER A 269 -7.04 -22.97 -9.51
C SER A 269 -8.31 -23.82 -9.58
N SER A 270 -9.41 -23.33 -9.00
CA SER A 270 -10.78 -23.63 -9.47
C SER A 270 -11.85 -23.05 -8.54
N VAL A 271 -12.24 -21.79 -8.73
CA VAL A 271 -13.62 -21.34 -8.45
C VAL A 271 -13.97 -20.20 -9.41
N SER A 272 -15.06 -20.35 -10.17
CA SER A 272 -15.60 -19.31 -11.05
C SER A 272 -16.27 -18.21 -10.23
N SER A 273 -15.53 -17.15 -9.92
CA SER A 273 -16.12 -15.87 -9.55
C SER A 273 -15.51 -14.77 -10.44
N ASN A 274 -16.31 -13.77 -10.79
CA ASN A 274 -15.89 -12.61 -11.61
C ASN A 274 -14.80 -11.74 -10.92
N CYS A 275 -14.36 -12.14 -9.73
CA CYS A 275 -13.61 -11.36 -8.75
C CYS A 275 -12.81 -12.30 -7.84
N TYR A 276 -11.90 -13.10 -8.39
CA TYR A 276 -10.98 -13.86 -7.54
C TYR A 276 -9.76 -13.01 -7.18
N VAL A 277 -9.80 -12.40 -5.99
CA VAL A 277 -8.63 -11.78 -5.37
C VAL A 277 -8.22 -12.66 -4.21
N GLY A 278 -7.04 -13.27 -4.31
CA GLY A 278 -6.48 -14.02 -3.18
C GLY A 278 -6.38 -13.10 -1.96
N LYS A 279 -6.89 -13.55 -0.80
CA LYS A 279 -6.53 -12.90 0.46
C LYS A 279 -5.02 -13.07 0.64
N GLY A 280 -4.31 -11.99 0.97
CA GLY A 280 -2.91 -12.11 1.32
C GLY A 280 -2.80 -12.82 2.66
N GLU A 281 -2.43 -14.10 2.67
CA GLU A 281 -2.28 -14.86 3.91
C GLU A 281 -1.38 -14.11 4.90
N GLY A 282 -1.83 -14.08 6.16
CA GLY A 282 -1.12 -13.50 7.29
C GLY A 282 -0.60 -14.62 8.16
N GLY A 283 0.71 -14.80 8.19
CA GLY A 283 1.40 -15.76 9.03
C GLY A 283 2.64 -16.30 8.33
N ASP A 284 3.83 -16.03 8.86
CA ASP A 284 4.97 -16.89 8.60
C ASP A 284 4.62 -18.31 9.08
N PRO A 285 4.92 -19.38 8.33
CA PRO A 285 4.92 -20.71 8.89
C PRO A 285 6.04 -20.78 9.95
N PRO A 286 5.81 -21.38 11.12
CA PRO A 286 6.91 -21.72 12.01
C PRO A 286 7.85 -22.69 11.26
N LEU A 287 9.15 -22.39 11.25
CA LEU A 287 10.16 -23.37 10.89
C LEU A 287 9.93 -24.61 11.77
N ASN A 288 9.63 -25.75 11.12
CA ASN A 288 9.38 -27.08 11.67
C ASN A 288 7.95 -27.41 12.12
N SER A 289 7.05 -27.68 11.16
CA SER A 289 6.31 -28.96 11.12
C SER A 289 5.57 -29.09 9.79
N ALA A 290 5.81 -30.18 9.06
CA ALA A 290 5.01 -30.56 7.91
C ALA A 290 3.60 -30.97 8.38
N THR A 291 2.62 -30.09 8.15
CA THR A 291 1.21 -30.46 8.12
C THR A 291 0.55 -29.69 6.99
N GLU A 292 0.02 -30.45 6.04
CA GLU A 292 -0.66 -30.01 4.82
C GLU A 292 -1.86 -29.09 5.10
N PRO A 293 -2.14 -28.08 4.26
CA PRO A 293 -3.36 -27.30 4.39
C PRO A 293 -4.56 -28.05 3.80
N VAL A 294 -5.58 -28.26 4.63
CA VAL A 294 -6.92 -28.72 4.24
C VAL A 294 -7.75 -27.50 3.82
N CYS A 295 -8.27 -27.52 2.59
CA CYS A 295 -9.20 -26.51 2.08
C CYS A 295 -10.62 -26.75 2.64
N VAL A 296 -11.26 -25.72 3.19
CA VAL A 296 -12.72 -25.64 3.41
C VAL A 296 -13.28 -24.52 2.56
#